data_AF-A0A1Q3BMA8-F1
#
_entry.id   AF-A0A1Q3BMA8-F1
#
_cell.length_a   1.000
_cell.length_b   1.000
_cell.length_c   1.000
_cell.angle_alpha   90.00
_cell.angle_beta   90.00
_cell.angle_gamma   90.00
#
_symmetry.space_group_name_H-M   'P 1'
#
loop_
_entity.id
_entity.type
_entity.pdbx_description
1 polymer ?
#
loop_
_entity_poly.entity_id
_entity_poly.type
_entity_poly.pdbx_seq_one_letter_code
_entity_poly.pdbx_strand_id
1 'polypeptide(L)'
;MEENPSESERETWRLSVDGSFCLTGSGAGVILVSPSGWTLEYALRFAFKATNNEPEWEALIAGLTIARHLEVRRIEVSSDSQLVVGLASGEYEPREDSMVKYLSHFQSLKPAFEVLSVTKIPRAENARADQLSKLATAGELERNQTVMIHYLDRPTISEADVMDVDIPQEPNWMTPFIYWLRDGILPEDPAEARKLVYRANRFQLCEGILYKRSFSFPWLRCLAPQEADYGLREVHEGVCGNHTGAGRCPTSW
;
A
#
# COMPACT_ATOMS: atom_id res chain seq x y z
N MET A 1 -33.95 17.07 19.47
CA MET A 1 -32.61 17.00 20.10
C MET A 1 -31.73 16.32 19.09
N GLU A 2 -30.93 17.09 18.36
CA GLU A 2 -29.81 16.52 17.62
C GLU A 2 -28.74 16.20 18.67
N GLU A 3 -28.45 14.93 18.88
CA GLU A 3 -27.30 14.52 19.69
C GLU A 3 -26.04 15.00 18.95
N ASN A 4 -25.31 15.93 19.57
CA ASN A 4 -23.99 16.29 19.11
C ASN A 4 -23.09 15.05 19.26
N PRO A 5 -22.46 14.54 18.19
CA PRO A 5 -21.55 13.40 18.29
C PRO A 5 -20.43 13.74 19.26
N SER A 6 -20.07 12.79 20.12
CA SER A 6 -19.06 12.99 21.17
C SER A 6 -17.70 13.33 20.55
N GLU A 7 -16.83 14.05 21.27
CA GLU A 7 -15.47 14.40 20.78
C GLU A 7 -14.70 13.16 20.26
N SER A 8 -14.94 11.99 20.84
CA SER A 8 -14.37 10.70 20.41
C SER A 8 -14.82 10.23 19.01
N GLU A 9 -16.02 10.58 18.57
CA GLU A 9 -16.55 10.24 17.23
C GLU A 9 -16.00 11.20 16.17
N ARG A 10 -15.63 12.42 16.57
CA ARG A 10 -15.10 13.46 15.67
C ARG A 10 -13.65 13.22 15.23
N GLU A 11 -12.97 12.26 15.82
CA GLU A 11 -11.57 11.91 15.50
C GLU A 11 -11.41 10.49 14.94
N THR A 12 -12.48 9.70 14.88
CA THR A 12 -12.41 8.28 14.50
C THR A 12 -12.49 8.08 12.98
N TRP A 13 -11.48 7.43 12.41
CA TRP A 13 -11.43 7.09 11.00
C TRP A 13 -12.13 5.76 10.73
N ARG A 14 -12.72 5.61 9.54
CA ARG A 14 -13.35 4.37 9.11
C ARG A 14 -12.57 3.75 7.96
N LEU A 15 -12.24 2.47 8.10
CA LEU A 15 -11.50 1.69 7.12
C LEU A 15 -12.38 0.54 6.63
N SER A 16 -12.68 0.49 5.34
CA SER A 16 -13.38 -0.64 4.71
C SER A 16 -12.40 -1.42 3.84
N VAL A 17 -12.33 -2.73 4.05
CA VAL A 17 -11.40 -3.60 3.33
C VAL A 17 -12.11 -4.79 2.72
N ASP A 18 -11.67 -5.19 1.53
CA ASP A 18 -12.12 -6.41 0.87
C ASP A 18 -11.00 -7.05 0.06
N GLY A 19 -11.04 -8.37 -0.04
CA GLY A 19 -10.11 -9.17 -0.82
C GLY A 19 -10.81 -9.85 -2.00
N SER A 20 -10.13 -9.89 -3.14
CA SER A 20 -10.59 -10.61 -4.33
C SER A 20 -9.53 -11.59 -4.80
N PHE A 21 -9.99 -12.79 -5.12
CA PHE A 21 -9.19 -13.84 -5.74
C PHE A 21 -9.95 -14.39 -6.96
N CYS A 22 -9.27 -14.49 -8.10
CA CYS A 22 -9.75 -15.13 -9.32
C CYS A 22 -8.63 -15.94 -9.99
N LEU A 23 -9.01 -16.75 -10.98
CA LEU A 23 -8.07 -17.54 -11.79
C LEU A 23 -7.01 -16.69 -12.51
N THR A 24 -7.33 -15.43 -12.81
CA THR A 24 -6.49 -14.48 -13.55
C THR A 24 -5.61 -13.60 -12.65
N GLY A 25 -5.78 -13.66 -11.33
CA GLY A 25 -5.04 -12.83 -10.38
C GLY A 25 -5.80 -12.62 -9.06
N SER A 26 -5.16 -11.87 -8.17
CA SER A 26 -5.74 -11.48 -6.88
C SER A 26 -5.46 -10.01 -6.60
N GLY A 27 -6.30 -9.42 -5.78
CA GLY A 27 -6.17 -8.03 -5.38
C GLY A 27 -7.04 -7.69 -4.17
N ALA A 28 -6.91 -6.47 -3.68
CA ALA A 28 -7.59 -5.98 -2.51
C ALA A 28 -8.13 -4.57 -2.75
N GLY A 29 -9.28 -4.28 -2.13
CA GLY A 29 -9.89 -2.98 -2.08
C GLY A 29 -9.73 -2.40 -0.67
N VAL A 30 -9.28 -1.16 -0.58
CA VAL A 30 -9.09 -0.46 0.68
C VAL A 30 -9.68 0.94 0.57
N ILE A 31 -10.58 1.28 1.49
CA ILE A 31 -11.23 2.59 1.56
C ILE A 31 -11.01 3.16 2.95
N LEU A 32 -10.36 4.32 3.04
CA LEU A 32 -10.11 5.00 4.30
C LEU A 32 -10.83 6.34 4.31
N VAL A 33 -11.73 6.54 5.28
CA VAL A 33 -12.58 7.72 5.41
C VAL A 33 -12.25 8.45 6.70
N SER A 34 -11.88 9.73 6.58
CA SER A 34 -11.66 10.60 7.73
C SER A 34 -12.98 11.04 8.38
N PRO A 35 -12.94 11.53 9.63
CA PRO A 35 -14.11 12.12 10.28
C PRO A 35 -14.71 13.31 9.51
N SER A 36 -13.87 14.04 8.77
CA SER A 36 -14.28 15.18 7.94
C SER A 36 -14.96 14.79 6.62
N GLY A 37 -15.05 13.49 6.32
CA GLY A 37 -15.62 12.97 5.08
C GLY A 37 -14.63 12.82 3.92
N TRP A 38 -13.39 13.27 4.07
CA TRP A 38 -12.34 12.96 3.11
C TRP A 38 -12.14 11.45 2.98
N THR A 39 -12.05 10.96 1.74
CA THR A 39 -12.00 9.52 1.42
C THR A 39 -10.79 9.23 0.54
N LEU A 40 -10.04 8.19 0.90
CA LEU A 40 -8.99 7.58 0.11
C LEU A 40 -9.45 6.21 -0.38
N GLU A 41 -9.19 5.91 -1.65
CA GLU A 41 -9.55 4.63 -2.27
C GLU A 41 -8.33 4.02 -2.96
N TYR A 42 -8.03 2.80 -2.55
CA TYR A 42 -6.91 2.03 -3.05
C TYR A 42 -7.39 0.70 -3.63
N ALA A 43 -6.84 0.36 -4.78
CA ALA A 43 -6.94 -0.95 -5.41
C ALA A 43 -5.54 -1.57 -5.42
N LEU A 44 -5.31 -2.60 -4.62
CA LEU A 44 -4.02 -3.28 -4.51
C LEU A 44 -4.05 -4.51 -5.41
N ARG A 45 -3.16 -4.57 -6.39
CA ARG A 45 -3.01 -5.73 -7.26
C ARG A 45 -1.83 -6.57 -6.80
N PHE A 46 -2.01 -7.88 -6.72
CA PHE A 46 -0.94 -8.78 -6.30
C PHE A 46 -0.31 -9.43 -7.52
N ALA A 47 1.03 -9.36 -7.61
CA ALA A 47 1.80 -10.08 -8.62
C ALA A 47 2.11 -11.52 -8.19
N PHE A 48 1.75 -11.89 -6.95
CA PHE A 48 1.87 -13.23 -6.41
C PHE A 48 0.52 -13.97 -6.42
N LYS A 49 0.58 -15.29 -6.40
CA LYS A 49 -0.61 -16.14 -6.30
C LYS A 49 -1.07 -16.21 -4.85
N ALA A 50 -2.07 -15.39 -4.50
CA ALA A 50 -2.67 -15.43 -3.18
C ALA A 50 -3.64 -16.63 -3.02
N THR A 51 -3.84 -17.11 -1.80
CA THR A 51 -4.93 -18.06 -1.47
C THR A 51 -6.22 -17.33 -1.09
N ASN A 52 -7.36 -18.02 -0.98
CA ASN A 52 -8.69 -17.38 -0.87
C ASN A 52 -8.82 -16.30 0.22
N ASN A 53 -8.10 -16.41 1.35
CA ASN A 53 -8.24 -15.48 2.48
C ASN A 53 -7.07 -14.47 2.60
N GLU A 54 -5.98 -14.70 1.86
CA GLU A 54 -4.81 -13.83 1.91
C GLU A 54 -5.10 -12.42 1.41
N PRO A 55 -5.88 -12.21 0.33
CA PRO A 55 -6.22 -10.87 -0.11
C PRO A 55 -6.90 -9.99 0.92
N GLU A 56 -7.77 -10.58 1.74
CA GLU A 56 -8.48 -9.84 2.77
C GLU A 56 -7.53 -9.41 3.90
N TRP A 57 -6.56 -10.28 4.26
CA TRP A 57 -5.51 -9.95 5.21
C TRP A 57 -4.53 -8.88 4.68
N GLU A 58 -4.13 -8.98 3.42
CA GLU A 58 -3.32 -7.98 2.75
C GLU A 58 -4.04 -6.62 2.70
N ALA A 59 -5.35 -6.62 2.40
CA ALA A 59 -6.18 -5.42 2.43
C ALA A 59 -6.19 -4.77 3.83
N LEU A 60 -6.42 -5.57 4.87
CA LEU A 60 -6.43 -5.13 6.26
C LEU A 60 -5.09 -4.52 6.68
N ILE A 61 -3.98 -5.24 6.44
CA ILE A 61 -2.66 -4.80 6.85
C ILE A 61 -2.23 -3.56 6.07
N ALA A 62 -2.44 -3.51 4.76
CA ALA A 62 -2.13 -2.34 3.95
C ALA A 62 -2.94 -1.11 4.40
N GLY A 63 -4.24 -1.28 4.65
CA GLY A 63 -5.11 -0.21 5.13
C GLY A 63 -4.68 0.35 6.49
N LEU A 64 -4.34 -0.52 7.45
CA LEU A 64 -3.81 -0.11 8.75
C LEU A 64 -2.43 0.53 8.65
N THR A 65 -1.59 0.02 7.75
CA THR A 65 -0.28 0.60 7.49
C THR A 65 -0.43 2.03 6.98
N ILE A 66 -1.31 2.27 6.00
CA ILE A 66 -1.63 3.63 5.51
C ILE A 66 -2.16 4.51 6.64
N ALA A 67 -3.10 4.02 7.45
CA ALA A 67 -3.65 4.78 8.58
C ALA A 67 -2.57 5.18 9.59
N ARG A 68 -1.63 4.29 9.90
CA ARG A 68 -0.47 4.58 10.75
C ARG A 68 0.41 5.68 10.14
N HIS A 69 0.65 5.65 8.84
CA HIS A 69 1.43 6.68 8.13
C HIS A 69 0.75 8.05 8.13
N LEU A 70 -0.58 8.07 8.22
CA LEU A 70 -1.39 9.28 8.37
C LEU A 70 -1.57 9.72 9.83
N GLU A 71 -0.84 9.09 10.77
CA GLU A 71 -0.88 9.36 12.21
C GLU A 71 -2.29 9.22 12.81
N VAL A 72 -3.12 8.36 12.21
CA VAL A 72 -4.46 8.05 12.73
C VAL A 72 -4.32 7.32 14.06
N ARG A 73 -4.96 7.86 15.11
CA ARG A 73 -4.95 7.26 16.45
C ARG A 73 -6.16 6.39 16.75
N ARG A 74 -7.30 6.67 16.09
CA ARG A 74 -8.58 6.00 16.32
C ARG A 74 -9.14 5.51 14.99
N ILE A 75 -9.33 4.20 14.86
CA ILE A 75 -9.78 3.59 13.62
C ILE A 75 -10.78 2.46 13.86
N GLU A 76 -11.83 2.45 13.06
CA GLU A 76 -12.83 1.39 12.98
C GLU A 76 -12.71 0.70 11.64
N VAL A 77 -12.43 -0.59 11.66
CA VAL A 77 -12.28 -1.40 10.45
C VAL A 77 -13.54 -2.23 10.22
N SER A 78 -14.00 -2.25 8.98
CA SER A 78 -15.12 -3.05 8.51
C SER A 78 -14.66 -4.02 7.42
N SER A 79 -15.02 -5.28 7.58
CA SER A 79 -14.79 -6.34 6.59
C SER A 79 -15.99 -7.29 6.57
N ASP A 80 -16.31 -7.91 5.45
CA ASP A 80 -17.30 -8.97 5.34
C ASP A 80 -16.72 -10.38 5.53
N SER A 81 -15.38 -10.48 5.65
CA SER A 81 -14.68 -11.73 5.95
C SER A 81 -14.91 -12.21 7.39
N GLN A 82 -15.58 -13.34 7.53
CA GLN A 82 -15.77 -13.97 8.83
C GLN A 82 -14.43 -14.42 9.45
N LEU A 83 -13.50 -14.90 8.62
CA LEU A 83 -12.23 -15.46 9.10
C LEU A 83 -11.28 -14.36 9.58
N VAL A 84 -11.11 -13.28 8.80
CA VAL A 84 -10.27 -12.15 9.20
C VAL A 84 -10.80 -11.51 10.47
N VAL A 85 -12.11 -11.23 10.55
CA VAL A 85 -12.71 -10.61 11.73
C VAL A 85 -12.57 -11.51 12.96
N GLY A 86 -12.90 -12.80 12.85
CA GLY A 86 -12.83 -13.73 13.98
C GLY A 86 -11.41 -13.97 14.50
N LEU A 87 -10.41 -13.98 13.63
CA LEU A 87 -9.00 -14.06 14.03
C LEU A 87 -8.51 -12.73 14.64
N ALA A 88 -8.90 -11.59 14.07
CA ALA A 88 -8.50 -10.26 14.54
C ALA A 88 -9.10 -9.92 15.93
N SER A 89 -10.33 -10.38 16.19
CA SER A 89 -11.02 -10.24 17.49
C SER A 89 -10.55 -11.27 18.53
N GLY A 90 -9.86 -12.34 18.10
CA GLY A 90 -9.40 -13.42 18.96
C GLY A 90 -10.47 -14.48 19.26
N GLU A 91 -11.59 -14.47 18.54
CA GLU A 91 -12.62 -15.51 18.63
C GLU A 91 -12.18 -16.83 18.00
N TYR A 92 -11.29 -16.77 17.01
CA TYR A 92 -10.75 -17.91 16.29
C TYR A 92 -9.26 -18.09 16.56
N GLU A 93 -8.80 -19.34 16.46
CA GLU A 93 -7.38 -19.70 16.49
C GLU A 93 -6.85 -19.92 15.06
N PRO A 94 -5.69 -19.34 14.70
CA PRO A 94 -5.09 -19.56 13.39
C PRO A 94 -4.60 -21.01 13.27
N ARG A 95 -4.98 -21.68 12.17
CA ARG A 95 -4.59 -23.09 11.90
C ARG A 95 -3.45 -23.24 10.92
N GLU A 96 -3.31 -22.28 10.01
CA GLU A 96 -2.31 -22.29 8.94
C GLU A 96 -1.16 -21.36 9.32
N ASP A 97 0.08 -21.74 8.98
CA ASP A 97 1.28 -20.94 9.28
C ASP A 97 1.19 -19.52 8.69
N SER A 98 0.59 -19.39 7.50
CA SER A 98 0.32 -18.09 6.86
C SER A 98 -0.58 -17.21 7.73
N MET A 99 -1.68 -17.77 8.27
CA MET A 99 -2.61 -17.05 9.14
C MET A 99 -1.96 -16.65 10.48
N VAL A 100 -1.07 -17.49 11.02
CA VAL A 100 -0.27 -17.15 12.21
C VAL A 100 0.61 -15.93 11.92
N LYS A 101 1.27 -15.90 10.75
CA LYS A 101 2.11 -14.77 10.33
C LYS A 101 1.29 -13.49 10.12
N TYR A 102 0.14 -13.57 9.45
CA TYR A 102 -0.75 -12.41 9.27
C TYR A 102 -1.26 -11.87 10.61
N LEU A 103 -1.72 -12.75 11.49
CA LEU A 103 -2.19 -12.36 12.81
C LEU A 103 -1.08 -11.70 13.64
N SER A 104 0.14 -12.23 13.58
CA SER A 104 1.31 -11.65 14.25
C SER A 104 1.64 -10.25 13.71
N HIS A 105 1.61 -10.08 12.39
CA HIS A 105 1.84 -8.77 11.78
C HIS A 105 0.74 -7.77 12.15
N PHE A 106 -0.53 -8.17 12.12
CA PHE A 106 -1.64 -7.35 12.57
C PHE A 106 -1.50 -6.95 14.06
N GLN A 107 -1.11 -7.89 14.93
CA GLN A 107 -0.83 -7.61 16.33
C GLN A 107 0.31 -6.61 16.52
N SER A 108 1.35 -6.64 15.68
CA SER A 108 2.45 -5.66 15.72
C SER A 108 2.02 -4.23 15.36
N LEU A 109 0.93 -4.07 14.60
CA LEU A 109 0.37 -2.77 14.22
C LEU A 109 -0.56 -2.20 15.28
N LYS A 110 -1.20 -3.04 16.11
CA LYS A 110 -2.15 -2.59 17.15
C LYS A 110 -1.61 -1.47 18.06
N PRO A 111 -0.35 -1.51 18.56
CA PRO A 111 0.17 -0.47 19.46
C PRO A 111 0.25 0.93 18.84
N ALA A 112 0.16 1.07 17.51
CA ALA A 112 0.15 2.37 16.84
C ALA A 112 -1.17 3.13 17.01
N PHE A 113 -2.24 2.45 17.45
CA PHE A 113 -3.58 3.01 17.58
C PHE A 113 -4.02 3.01 19.04
N GLU A 114 -4.59 4.13 19.51
CA GLU A 114 -5.27 4.22 20.80
C GLU A 114 -6.55 3.38 20.78
N VAL A 115 -7.27 3.41 19.66
CA VAL A 115 -8.48 2.62 19.42
C VAL A 115 -8.39 1.98 18.05
N LEU A 116 -8.45 0.65 18.02
CA LEU A 116 -8.57 -0.15 16.82
C LEU A 116 -9.64 -1.21 17.05
N SER A 117 -10.72 -1.15 16.27
CA SER A 117 -11.77 -2.17 16.26
C SER A 117 -11.88 -2.78 14.87
N VAL A 118 -12.19 -4.07 14.81
CA VAL A 118 -12.44 -4.78 13.55
C VAL A 118 -13.82 -5.41 13.67
N THR A 119 -14.71 -5.07 12.76
CA THR A 119 -16.13 -5.43 12.81
C THR A 119 -16.55 -6.11 11.53
N LYS A 120 -17.42 -7.11 11.67
CA LYS A 120 -18.02 -7.76 10.53
C LYS A 120 -19.21 -6.95 10.02
N ILE A 121 -19.26 -6.71 8.73
CA ILE A 121 -20.42 -6.10 8.05
C ILE A 121 -20.97 -7.03 6.95
N PRO A 122 -22.25 -6.91 6.57
CA PRO A 122 -22.79 -7.62 5.41
C PRO A 122 -22.09 -7.20 4.12
N ARG A 123 -21.88 -8.15 3.20
CA ARG A 123 -21.24 -7.88 1.89
C ARG A 123 -21.92 -6.76 1.08
N ALA A 124 -23.23 -6.62 1.20
CA ALA A 124 -23.98 -5.55 0.55
C ALA A 124 -23.56 -4.14 1.04
N GLU A 125 -23.14 -4.02 2.30
CA GLU A 125 -22.64 -2.78 2.90
C GLU A 125 -21.15 -2.56 2.57
N ASN A 126 -20.39 -3.63 2.29
CA ASN A 126 -18.99 -3.57 1.85
C ASN A 126 -18.81 -3.45 0.32
N ALA A 127 -19.90 -3.17 -0.42
CA ALA A 127 -19.92 -3.25 -1.88
C ALA A 127 -18.86 -2.37 -2.58
N ARG A 128 -18.48 -1.24 -1.97
CA ARG A 128 -17.49 -0.32 -2.55
C ARG A 128 -16.08 -0.89 -2.46
N ALA A 129 -15.71 -1.52 -1.34
CA ALA A 129 -14.42 -2.19 -1.22
C ALA A 129 -14.36 -3.43 -2.13
N ASP A 130 -15.47 -4.17 -2.25
CA ASP A 130 -15.61 -5.31 -3.17
C ASP A 130 -15.48 -4.93 -4.64
N GLN A 131 -15.97 -3.75 -5.03
CA GLN A 131 -15.72 -3.23 -6.37
C GLN A 131 -14.23 -2.92 -6.59
N LEU A 132 -13.56 -2.29 -5.61
CA LEU A 132 -12.13 -1.96 -5.71
C LEU A 132 -11.25 -3.22 -5.78
N SER A 133 -11.55 -4.24 -4.97
CA SER A 133 -10.82 -5.51 -4.98
C SER A 133 -10.95 -6.22 -6.34
N LYS A 134 -12.14 -6.23 -6.93
CA LYS A 134 -12.39 -6.78 -8.27
C LYS A 134 -11.71 -5.97 -9.37
N LEU A 135 -11.68 -4.64 -9.25
CA LEU A 135 -10.95 -3.78 -10.19
C LEU A 135 -9.44 -4.11 -10.21
N ALA A 136 -8.85 -4.36 -9.04
CA ALA A 136 -7.45 -4.78 -8.96
C ALA A 136 -7.19 -6.13 -9.66
N THR A 137 -8.16 -7.05 -9.59
CA THR A 137 -8.07 -8.40 -10.16
C THR A 137 -8.32 -8.45 -11.67
N ALA A 138 -9.19 -7.60 -12.21
CA ALA A 138 -9.71 -7.72 -13.58
C ALA A 138 -8.72 -7.37 -14.70
N GLY A 139 -7.56 -6.76 -14.41
CA GLY A 139 -6.55 -6.40 -15.43
C GLY A 139 -6.98 -5.32 -16.44
N GLU A 140 -8.28 -5.01 -16.53
CA GLU A 140 -8.85 -3.94 -17.35
C GLU A 140 -8.91 -2.63 -16.57
N LEU A 141 -7.79 -1.92 -16.40
CA LEU A 141 -7.88 -0.57 -15.84
C LEU A 141 -6.80 0.39 -16.32
N GLU A 142 -6.82 0.68 -17.62
CA GLU A 142 -6.09 1.82 -18.19
C GLU A 142 -6.92 3.12 -18.27
N ARG A 143 -8.16 3.18 -17.75
CA ARG A 143 -9.08 4.29 -18.10
C ARG A 143 -9.72 5.14 -17.00
N ASN A 144 -9.60 4.84 -15.71
CA ASN A 144 -10.20 5.70 -14.67
C ASN A 144 -9.16 6.16 -13.63
N GLN A 145 -8.85 7.47 -13.67
CA GLN A 145 -7.73 8.13 -12.98
C GLN A 145 -7.98 8.48 -11.50
N THR A 146 -9.10 8.07 -10.89
CA THR A 146 -9.48 8.47 -9.52
C THR A 146 -9.12 7.46 -8.43
N VAL A 147 -8.85 6.21 -8.77
CA VAL A 147 -8.50 5.15 -7.80
C VAL A 147 -7.00 4.90 -7.83
N MET A 148 -6.35 4.93 -6.66
CA MET A 148 -4.90 4.74 -6.56
C MET A 148 -4.57 3.25 -6.61
N ILE A 149 -3.88 2.80 -7.66
CA ILE A 149 -3.51 1.40 -7.85
C ILE A 149 -2.09 1.18 -7.33
N HIS A 150 -1.90 0.20 -6.45
CA HIS A 150 -0.58 -0.25 -6.01
C HIS A 150 -0.37 -1.72 -6.36
N TYR A 151 0.86 -2.05 -6.75
CA TYR A 151 1.27 -3.42 -7.01
C TYR A 151 2.05 -3.94 -5.80
N LEU A 152 1.66 -5.12 -5.30
CA LEU A 152 2.43 -5.86 -4.31
C LEU A 152 3.06 -7.07 -4.99
N ASP A 153 4.39 -7.07 -5.07
CA ASP A 153 5.15 -8.12 -5.74
C ASP A 153 5.24 -9.42 -4.91
N ARG A 154 5.10 -9.29 -3.58
CA ARG A 154 5.16 -10.39 -2.61
C ARG A 154 4.17 -10.18 -1.46
N PRO A 155 3.69 -11.27 -0.83
CA PRO A 155 2.87 -11.16 0.38
C PRO A 155 3.62 -10.44 1.50
N THR A 156 2.91 -9.66 2.30
CA THR A 156 3.44 -8.92 3.47
C THR A 156 4.02 -9.87 4.53
N ILE A 157 3.53 -11.11 4.58
CA ILE A 157 4.01 -12.16 5.49
C ILE A 157 5.19 -12.97 4.98
N SER A 158 5.65 -12.71 3.74
CA SER A 158 6.87 -13.34 3.26
C SER A 158 7.98 -12.89 4.20
N GLU A 159 8.71 -13.82 4.78
CA GLU A 159 10.02 -13.48 5.34
C GLU A 159 10.75 -12.81 4.20
N ALA A 160 11.02 -11.52 4.35
CA ALA A 160 12.02 -10.95 3.51
C ALA A 160 13.25 -11.79 3.82
N ASP A 161 13.82 -12.42 2.80
CA ASP A 161 15.26 -12.58 2.72
C ASP A 161 15.86 -11.16 2.77
N VAL A 162 15.72 -10.49 3.91
CA VAL A 162 16.67 -9.51 4.38
C VAL A 162 17.82 -10.39 4.85
N MET A 163 18.54 -10.93 3.88
CA MET A 163 19.96 -10.66 3.98
C MET A 163 20.01 -9.14 4.05
N ASP A 164 20.25 -8.62 5.25
CA ASP A 164 20.87 -7.32 5.42
C ASP A 164 22.25 -7.50 4.80
N VAL A 165 22.27 -7.57 3.46
CA VAL A 165 23.47 -7.29 2.74
C VAL A 165 23.53 -5.80 2.96
N ASP A 166 24.38 -5.40 3.88
CA ASP A 166 25.32 -4.31 3.66
C ASP A 166 25.96 -4.55 2.28
N ILE A 167 25.16 -4.46 1.20
CA ILE A 167 25.68 -4.08 -0.10
C ILE A 167 26.06 -2.65 0.24
N PRO A 168 27.33 -2.26 0.15
CA PRO A 168 27.63 -0.86 0.04
C PRO A 168 26.93 -0.42 -1.26
N GLN A 169 25.68 0.01 -1.15
CA GLN A 169 25.09 0.88 -2.15
C GLN A 169 26.04 2.05 -2.13
N GLU A 170 26.79 2.24 -3.22
CA GLU A 170 27.62 3.43 -3.36
C GLU A 170 26.78 4.63 -2.94
N PRO A 171 27.30 5.54 -2.09
CA PRO A 171 26.55 6.67 -1.61
C PRO A 171 25.89 7.37 -2.78
N ASN A 172 24.56 7.36 -2.80
CA ASN A 172 23.79 7.93 -3.89
C ASN A 172 23.08 9.20 -3.41
N TRP A 173 22.34 9.84 -4.29
CA TRP A 173 21.68 11.11 -3.99
C TRP A 173 20.66 11.02 -2.83
N MET A 174 20.16 9.82 -2.51
CA MET A 174 19.21 9.58 -1.41
C MET A 174 19.90 9.42 -0.06
N THR A 175 21.17 8.98 -0.04
CA THR A 175 21.93 8.67 1.18
C THR A 175 21.93 9.82 2.19
N PRO A 176 22.17 11.09 1.82
CA PRO A 176 22.11 12.20 2.77
C PRO A 176 20.72 12.44 3.37
N PHE A 177 19.65 12.20 2.61
CA PHE A 177 18.28 12.33 3.11
C PHE A 177 17.93 11.21 4.08
N ILE A 178 18.38 9.99 3.80
CA ILE A 178 18.18 8.83 4.68
C ILE A 178 18.92 9.05 6.01
N TYR A 179 20.19 9.43 6.00
CA TYR A 179 20.96 9.69 7.23
C TYR A 179 20.38 10.85 8.06
N TRP A 180 19.91 11.91 7.40
CA TRP A 180 19.26 13.01 8.12
C TRP A 180 17.90 12.59 8.71
N LEU A 181 17.04 11.91 7.94
CA LEU A 181 15.69 11.55 8.39
C LEU A 181 15.66 10.35 9.35
N ARG A 182 16.64 9.45 9.30
CA ARG A 182 16.77 8.28 10.18
C ARG A 182 17.58 8.58 11.43
N ASP A 183 18.77 9.14 11.24
CA ASP A 183 19.82 9.19 12.27
C ASP A 183 20.09 10.64 12.75
N GLY A 184 19.46 11.64 12.15
CA GLY A 184 19.70 13.05 12.46
C GLY A 184 21.09 13.56 12.06
N ILE A 185 21.81 12.81 11.22
CA ILE A 185 23.18 13.13 10.82
C ILE A 185 23.15 14.16 9.68
N LEU A 186 23.91 15.26 9.86
CA LEU A 186 24.07 16.32 8.87
C LEU A 186 25.48 16.30 8.26
N PRO A 187 25.64 16.79 7.01
CA PRO A 187 26.94 17.09 6.44
C PRO A 187 27.73 18.07 7.30
N GLU A 188 29.06 17.94 7.32
CA GLU A 188 29.96 18.84 8.06
C GLU A 188 29.92 20.29 7.53
N ASP A 189 29.71 20.47 6.22
CA ASP A 189 29.57 21.79 5.64
C ASP A 189 28.21 22.43 6.02
N PRO A 190 28.21 23.56 6.76
CA PRO A 190 26.98 24.24 7.14
C PRO A 190 26.13 24.70 5.96
N ALA A 191 26.71 24.97 4.79
CA ALA A 191 25.95 25.34 3.60
C ALA A 191 25.17 24.15 3.03
N GLU A 192 25.80 22.98 2.91
CA GLU A 192 25.13 21.75 2.47
C GLU A 192 24.12 21.22 3.50
N ALA A 193 24.42 21.31 4.79
CA ALA A 193 23.47 20.96 5.85
C ALA A 193 22.17 21.77 5.75
N ARG A 194 22.26 23.09 5.55
CA ARG A 194 21.09 23.97 5.38
C ARG A 194 20.27 23.61 4.13
N LYS A 195 20.94 23.34 3.00
CA LYS A 195 20.27 22.91 1.76
C LYS A 195 19.57 21.57 1.94
N LEU A 196 20.21 20.63 2.63
CA LEU A 196 19.68 19.31 2.90
C LEU A 196 18.40 19.40 3.74
N VAL A 197 18.44 20.12 4.87
CA VAL A 197 17.28 20.34 5.75
C VAL A 197 16.13 21.00 4.98
N TYR A 198 16.42 22.06 4.21
CA TYR A 198 15.41 22.75 3.41
C TYR A 198 14.73 21.81 2.40
N ARG A 199 15.51 20.95 1.73
CA ARG A 199 14.98 20.00 0.73
C ARG A 199 14.29 18.80 1.38
N ALA A 200 14.74 18.36 2.55
CA ALA A 200 14.23 17.19 3.27
C ALA A 200 12.75 17.31 3.64
N ASN A 201 12.23 18.54 3.81
CA ASN A 201 10.80 18.80 4.05
C ASN A 201 9.86 18.26 2.94
N ARG A 202 10.40 17.91 1.77
CA ARG A 202 9.65 17.32 0.66
C ARG A 202 9.76 15.79 0.63
N PHE A 203 10.45 15.19 1.58
CA PHE A 203 10.70 13.76 1.64
C PHE A 203 10.23 13.18 2.97
N GLN A 204 9.94 11.89 2.96
CA GLN A 204 9.55 11.12 4.15
C GLN A 204 10.23 9.75 4.09
N LEU A 205 10.77 9.28 5.22
CA LEU A 205 11.39 7.97 5.32
C LEU A 205 10.43 7.03 6.06
N CYS A 206 10.03 5.94 5.42
CA CYS A 206 9.10 4.96 5.96
C CYS A 206 9.66 3.56 5.74
N GLU A 207 9.90 2.81 6.82
CA GLU A 207 10.44 1.44 6.78
C GLU A 207 11.70 1.30 5.91
N GLY A 208 12.60 2.30 5.97
CA GLY A 208 13.84 2.34 5.18
C GLY A 208 13.67 2.81 3.74
N ILE A 209 12.45 3.10 3.27
CA ILE A 209 12.14 3.57 1.93
C ILE A 209 11.93 5.08 1.93
N LEU A 210 12.63 5.78 1.04
CA LEU A 210 12.49 7.24 0.88
C LEU A 210 11.35 7.58 -0.09
N TYR A 211 10.42 8.41 0.34
CA TYR A 211 9.32 8.93 -0.45
C TYR A 211 9.47 10.42 -0.68
N LYS A 212 8.99 10.92 -1.83
CA LYS A 212 8.96 12.35 -2.18
C LYS A 212 7.54 12.81 -2.38
N ARG A 213 7.21 13.96 -1.81
CA ARG A 213 5.91 14.63 -1.97
C ARG A 213 5.75 15.08 -3.42
N SER A 214 4.74 14.56 -4.12
CA SER A 214 4.40 15.04 -5.46
C SER A 214 3.60 16.34 -5.41
N PHE A 215 3.54 17.02 -6.55
CA PHE A 215 2.75 18.24 -6.73
C PHE A 215 1.22 17.97 -6.70
N SER A 216 0.82 16.76 -7.09
CA SER A 216 -0.58 16.32 -7.25
C SER A 216 -1.05 15.37 -6.15
N PHE A 217 -0.36 15.32 -5.01
CA PHE A 217 -0.74 14.66 -3.76
C PHE A 217 -0.56 13.13 -3.58
N PRO A 218 -0.01 12.30 -4.50
CA PRO A 218 0.58 11.02 -4.07
C PRO A 218 2.03 11.20 -3.56
N TRP A 219 2.41 10.44 -2.53
CA TRP A 219 3.82 10.23 -2.19
C TRP A 219 4.44 9.27 -3.21
N LEU A 220 5.57 9.64 -3.82
CA LEU A 220 6.26 8.84 -4.83
C LEU A 220 7.49 8.18 -4.21
N ARG A 221 7.63 6.86 -4.38
CA ARG A 221 8.84 6.14 -3.98
C ARG A 221 10.04 6.70 -4.75
N CYS A 222 11.10 7.04 -4.03
CA CYS A 222 12.38 7.38 -4.63
C CYS A 222 13.09 6.09 -5.04
N LEU A 223 13.66 6.09 -6.23
CA LEU A 223 14.41 4.96 -6.77
C LEU A 223 15.91 5.24 -6.68
N ALA A 224 16.69 4.23 -6.31
CA ALA A 224 18.13 4.26 -6.45
C ALA A 224 18.51 4.41 -7.93
N PRO A 225 19.69 4.96 -8.26
CA PRO A 225 20.11 5.12 -9.65
C PRO A 225 19.99 3.85 -10.50
N GLN A 226 20.33 2.68 -9.96
CA GLN A 226 20.20 1.41 -10.67
C GLN A 226 18.73 0.99 -10.88
N GLU A 227 17.87 1.18 -9.87
CA GLU A 227 16.43 0.90 -9.96
C GLU A 227 15.74 1.84 -10.97
N ALA A 228 16.11 3.12 -10.98
CA ALA A 228 15.58 4.10 -11.91
C ALA A 228 15.96 3.79 -13.35
N ASP A 229 17.20 3.34 -13.58
CA ASP A 229 17.68 2.93 -14.90
C ASP A 229 16.97 1.68 -15.41
N TYR A 230 16.70 0.70 -14.54
CA TYR A 230 15.88 -0.47 -14.87
C TYR A 230 14.44 -0.06 -15.24
N GLY A 231 13.79 0.77 -14.42
CA GLY A 231 12.43 1.24 -14.69
C GLY A 231 12.32 2.06 -15.98
N LEU A 232 13.34 2.86 -16.32
CA LEU A 232 13.40 3.58 -17.59
C LEU A 232 13.57 2.63 -18.79
N ARG A 233 14.36 1.57 -18.63
CA ARG A 233 14.52 0.54 -19.66
C ARG A 233 13.23 -0.24 -19.89
N GLU A 234 12.51 -0.64 -18.86
CA GLU A 234 11.21 -1.30 -19.04
C GLU A 234 10.19 -0.42 -19.76
N VAL A 235 10.15 0.89 -19.48
CA VAL A 235 9.25 1.83 -20.17
C VAL A 235 9.67 2.04 -21.62
N HIS A 236 10.97 2.02 -21.93
CA HIS A 236 11.47 2.18 -23.29
C HIS A 236 11.48 0.88 -24.12
N GLU A 237 11.56 -0.29 -23.48
CA GLU A 237 11.68 -1.60 -24.16
C GLU A 237 10.38 -2.43 -24.07
N GLY A 238 9.39 -2.02 -23.27
CA GLY A 238 8.11 -2.68 -23.05
C GLY A 238 6.93 -2.18 -23.91
N VAL A 239 6.69 -2.89 -25.02
CA VAL A 239 5.37 -3.19 -25.64
C VAL A 239 4.51 -2.03 -26.17
N CYS A 240 4.87 -1.52 -27.36
CA CYS A 240 3.86 -1.25 -28.39
C CYS A 240 3.31 -2.61 -28.87
N GLY A 241 2.11 -2.95 -28.42
CA GLY A 241 1.46 -4.22 -28.76
C GLY A 241 1.34 -4.47 -30.27
N ASN A 242 1.66 -5.69 -30.66
CA ASN A 242 1.39 -6.27 -31.98
C ASN A 242 -0.09 -6.08 -32.37
N HIS A 243 -0.35 -5.22 -33.34
CA HIS A 243 -1.57 -5.29 -34.13
C HIS A 243 -1.33 -6.24 -35.32
N THR A 244 -1.96 -7.40 -35.25
CA THR A 244 -2.19 -8.31 -36.37
C THR A 244 -3.04 -7.61 -37.43
N GLY A 245 -2.39 -7.07 -38.46
CA GLY A 245 -3.02 -6.73 -39.73
C GLY A 245 -2.69 -7.78 -40.79
N ALA A 246 -3.53 -8.79 -40.93
CA ALA A 246 -3.48 -9.71 -42.07
C ALA A 246 -3.89 -8.95 -43.34
N GLY A 247 -3.01 -8.90 -44.35
CA GLY A 247 -3.33 -8.28 -45.63
C GLY A 247 -2.20 -8.30 -46.67
N ARG A 248 -1.95 -9.49 -47.26
CA ARG A 248 -1.37 -9.77 -48.61
C ARG A 248 -0.15 -8.98 -49.14
N CYS A 249 0.90 -9.76 -49.45
CA CYS A 249 2.02 -9.59 -50.41
C CYS A 249 1.65 -9.04 -51.82
N PRO A 250 2.59 -8.81 -52.78
CA PRO A 250 4.07 -8.88 -52.77
C PRO A 250 4.82 -7.73 -53.53
N THR A 251 6.15 -7.84 -53.54
CA THR A 251 7.14 -7.56 -54.63
C THR A 251 8.15 -6.43 -54.46
N SER A 252 9.43 -6.86 -54.48
CA SER A 252 10.60 -6.36 -55.26
C SER A 252 11.01 -4.89 -55.11
N TRP A 253 12.28 -4.52 -54.85
CA TRP A 253 13.58 -5.13 -55.13
C TRP A 253 14.56 -4.86 -53.99
#